data_AF-A0A954PVW5-F1
#
_entry.id   AF-A0A954PVW5-F1
#
_cell.length_a   1.000
_cell.length_b   1.000
_cell.length_c   1.000
_cell.angle_alpha   90.00
_cell.angle_beta   90.00
_cell.angle_gamma   90.00
#
_symmetry.space_group_name_H-M   'P 1'
#
loop_
_entity.id
_entity.type
_entity.pdbx_description
1 polymer ?
#
loop_
_entity_poly.entity_id
_entity_poly.type
_entity_poly.pdbx_seq_one_letter_code
_entity_poly.pdbx_strand_id
1 'polypeptide(L)'
;MNQPETPPNTDPPIQPRTKGEESALGAEKTAANGENASGESVDAAQAAAMLGELKREMNRLQREIRLAIQAQLGQMSGRSLGSIDANRELAQSIQEMLDAHGLRVRCNQCGHPAILRVSPRNGASAGVFVFDHTVDGRRTFHGGRISMPEIRLVAKPARKPRGQQKAG
;
A
#
# COMPACT_ATOMS: atom_id res chain seq x y z
N MET A 1 6.33 -40.38 34.71
CA MET A 1 4.96 -40.91 34.53
C MET A 1 4.01 -39.74 34.69
N ASN A 2 3.17 -39.27 33.78
CA ASN A 2 2.91 -39.52 32.37
C ASN A 2 2.31 -38.19 31.83
N GLN A 3 2.70 -37.79 30.62
CA GLN A 3 1.95 -36.78 29.85
C GLN A 3 0.72 -37.47 29.25
N PRO A 4 -0.46 -36.82 29.18
CA PRO A 4 -1.52 -37.23 28.28
C PRO A 4 -1.51 -36.40 26.98
N GLU A 5 -1.82 -37.12 25.91
CA GLU A 5 -1.53 -36.85 24.52
C GLU A 5 -2.55 -35.91 23.85
N THR A 6 -2.08 -35.10 22.90
CA THR A 6 -2.93 -34.32 21.98
C THR A 6 -3.49 -35.22 20.86
N PRO A 7 -4.78 -35.11 20.50
CA PRO A 7 -5.38 -35.92 19.44
C PRO A 7 -4.96 -35.46 18.03
N PRO A 8 -4.95 -36.38 17.04
CA PRO A 8 -4.43 -36.13 15.69
C PRO A 8 -5.40 -35.39 14.76
N ASN A 9 -4.79 -34.62 13.84
CA ASN A 9 -5.38 -33.92 12.70
C ASN A 9 -6.21 -34.86 11.79
N THR A 10 -7.42 -34.43 11.44
CA THR A 10 -8.27 -35.04 10.40
C THR A 10 -8.41 -34.08 9.23
N ASP A 11 -7.52 -34.21 8.24
CA ASP A 11 -7.76 -33.67 6.89
C ASP A 11 -8.49 -34.72 6.04
N PRO A 12 -9.61 -34.38 5.36
CA PRO A 12 -10.30 -35.31 4.48
C PRO A 12 -9.60 -35.44 3.10
N PRO A 13 -9.69 -36.62 2.45
CA PRO A 13 -8.99 -36.88 1.19
C PRO A 13 -9.66 -36.17 0.00
N ILE A 14 -8.82 -35.57 -0.84
CA ILE A 14 -9.15 -34.99 -2.14
C ILE A 14 -9.46 -36.13 -3.13
N GLN A 15 -10.66 -36.13 -3.72
CA GLN A 15 -11.04 -37.07 -4.78
C GLN A 15 -10.55 -36.60 -6.17
N PRO A 16 -10.10 -37.52 -7.05
CA PRO A 16 -9.68 -37.18 -8.41
C PRO A 16 -10.89 -36.97 -9.35
N ARG A 17 -10.81 -35.92 -10.17
CA ARG A 17 -11.79 -35.61 -11.23
C ARG A 17 -11.64 -36.60 -12.40
N THR A 18 -12.74 -37.24 -12.78
CA THR A 18 -12.87 -38.05 -14.01
C THR A 18 -13.10 -37.16 -15.24
N LYS A 19 -12.53 -37.59 -16.37
CA LYS A 19 -12.75 -37.10 -17.74
C LYS A 19 -13.96 -37.80 -18.35
N GLY A 20 -14.68 -37.12 -19.25
CA GLY A 20 -15.30 -37.74 -20.42
C GLY A 20 -16.78 -37.43 -20.68
N GLU A 21 -17.08 -37.23 -21.97
CA GLU A 21 -18.38 -37.32 -22.68
C GLU A 21 -19.20 -36.00 -22.73
N GLU A 22 -19.21 -35.24 -23.84
CA GLU A 22 -19.92 -35.46 -25.15
C GLU A 22 -21.46 -35.54 -24.94
N SER A 23 -22.36 -34.87 -25.67
CA SER A 23 -22.36 -34.29 -27.01
C SER A 23 -23.68 -33.49 -27.24
N ALA A 24 -23.75 -32.81 -28.39
CA ALA A 24 -24.95 -32.52 -29.20
C ALA A 24 -25.61 -31.11 -29.18
N LEU A 25 -25.29 -30.38 -30.27
CA LEU A 25 -26.20 -29.84 -31.30
C LEU A 25 -27.19 -28.70 -30.94
N GLY A 26 -26.95 -27.55 -31.57
CA GLY A 26 -27.92 -26.48 -31.75
C GLY A 26 -27.38 -25.43 -32.74
N ALA A 27 -27.55 -25.69 -34.04
CA ALA A 27 -27.20 -24.75 -35.10
C ALA A 27 -28.34 -23.74 -35.27
N GLU A 28 -28.11 -22.48 -34.86
CA GLU A 28 -28.94 -21.37 -35.27
C GLU A 28 -28.09 -20.31 -35.95
N LYS A 29 -28.41 -20.14 -37.23
CA LYS A 29 -27.77 -19.28 -38.21
C LYS A 29 -28.48 -17.94 -38.16
N THR A 30 -27.95 -16.98 -37.41
CA THR A 30 -28.38 -15.58 -37.51
C THR A 30 -27.34 -14.82 -38.33
N ALA A 31 -27.77 -14.43 -39.52
CA ALA A 31 -27.01 -13.64 -40.46
C ALA A 31 -26.84 -12.21 -39.95
N ALA A 32 -25.65 -11.66 -40.22
CA ALA A 32 -25.39 -10.29 -40.61
C ALA A 32 -26.04 -9.17 -39.78
N ASN A 33 -25.26 -8.62 -38.85
CA ASN A 33 -25.10 -7.17 -38.79
C ASN A 33 -23.65 -6.84 -38.39
N GLY A 34 -22.74 -7.02 -39.36
CA GLY A 34 -21.37 -6.51 -39.28
C GLY A 34 -21.40 -5.01 -39.56
N GLU A 35 -21.91 -4.23 -38.61
CA GLU A 35 -21.76 -2.79 -38.63
C GLU A 35 -20.29 -2.47 -38.35
N ASN A 36 -19.65 -1.87 -39.36
CA ASN A 36 -18.31 -1.30 -39.36
C ASN A 36 -17.87 -0.73 -38.00
N ALA A 37 -17.14 -1.52 -37.22
CA ALA A 37 -16.09 -0.98 -36.39
C ALA A 37 -14.81 -0.97 -37.25
N SER A 38 -14.63 0.07 -38.06
CA SER A 38 -13.31 0.42 -38.57
C SER A 38 -12.48 0.87 -37.37
N GLY A 39 -12.00 -0.10 -36.60
CA GLY A 39 -10.94 0.10 -35.63
C GLY A 39 -9.72 0.51 -36.42
N GLU A 40 -9.36 1.80 -36.36
CA GLU A 40 -8.07 2.26 -36.86
C GLU A 40 -6.99 1.39 -36.21
N SER A 41 -6.25 0.65 -37.04
CA SER A 41 -5.15 -0.16 -36.57
C SER A 41 -4.02 0.77 -36.14
N VAL A 42 -3.93 1.00 -34.84
CA VAL A 42 -2.83 1.76 -34.23
C VAL A 42 -1.55 0.93 -34.38
N ASP A 43 -0.53 1.48 -35.05
CA ASP A 43 0.75 0.80 -35.12
C ASP A 43 1.46 0.76 -33.75
N ALA A 44 2.44 -0.12 -33.60
CA ALA A 44 3.15 -0.29 -32.33
C ALA A 44 3.86 0.98 -31.85
N ALA A 45 4.32 1.85 -32.76
CA ALA A 45 4.99 3.10 -32.42
C ALA A 45 4.00 4.14 -31.89
N GLN A 46 2.82 4.25 -32.51
CA GLN A 46 1.75 5.12 -32.08
C GLN A 46 1.19 4.67 -30.71
N ALA A 47 1.02 3.36 -30.49
CA ALA A 47 0.62 2.83 -29.18
C ALA A 47 1.67 3.14 -28.09
N ALA A 48 2.96 2.99 -28.40
CA ALA A 48 4.04 3.34 -27.48
C ALA A 48 4.08 4.84 -27.16
N ALA A 49 3.82 5.70 -28.15
CA ALA A 49 3.73 7.15 -27.95
C ALA A 49 2.55 7.53 -27.04
N MET A 50 1.37 6.95 -27.26
CA MET A 50 0.17 7.16 -26.43
C MET A 50 0.40 6.73 -24.98
N LEU A 51 0.99 5.55 -24.76
CA LEU A 51 1.36 5.08 -23.42
C LEU A 51 2.42 5.98 -22.77
N GLY A 52 3.37 6.49 -23.56
CA GLY A 52 4.37 7.44 -23.11
C GLY A 52 3.75 8.74 -22.60
N GLU A 53 2.76 9.28 -23.32
CA GLU A 53 2.01 10.47 -22.90
C GLU A 53 1.19 10.21 -21.64
N LEU A 54 0.44 9.10 -21.61
CA LEU A 54 -0.32 8.72 -20.42
C LEU A 54 0.59 8.60 -19.19
N LYS A 55 1.76 7.97 -19.32
CA LYS A 55 2.73 7.85 -18.22
C LYS A 55 3.23 9.21 -17.74
N ARG A 56 3.48 10.16 -18.63
CA ARG A 56 3.88 11.53 -18.26
C ARG A 56 2.79 12.22 -17.47
N GLU A 57 1.55 12.17 -17.95
CA GLU A 57 0.43 12.81 -17.29
C GLU A 57 0.13 12.17 -15.92
N MET A 58 0.17 10.83 -15.83
CA MET A 58 0.05 10.14 -14.54
C MET A 58 1.12 10.58 -13.55
N ASN A 59 2.37 10.71 -13.97
CA ASN A 59 3.45 11.18 -13.10
C ASN A 59 3.24 12.63 -12.63
N ARG A 60 2.70 13.49 -13.51
CA ARG A 60 2.36 14.87 -13.18
C ARG A 60 1.27 14.92 -12.11
N LEU A 61 0.16 14.23 -12.33
CA LEU A 61 -0.96 14.17 -11.38
C LEU A 61 -0.53 13.60 -10.03
N GLN A 62 0.26 12.52 -10.02
CA GLN A 62 0.81 11.96 -8.77
C GLN A 62 1.70 12.95 -8.01
N ARG A 63 2.49 13.76 -8.73
CA ARG A 63 3.31 14.81 -8.13
C ARG A 63 2.43 15.90 -7.52
N GLU A 64 1.40 16.34 -8.24
CA GLU A 64 0.46 17.36 -7.76
C GLU A 64 -0.28 16.89 -6.50
N ILE A 65 -0.80 15.65 -6.50
CA ILE A 65 -1.44 15.01 -5.34
C ILE A 65 -0.48 15.01 -4.14
N ARG A 66 0.77 14.57 -4.33
CA ARG A 66 1.76 14.53 -3.24
C ARG A 66 2.00 15.92 -2.64
N LEU A 67 2.14 16.94 -3.49
CA LEU A 67 2.38 18.32 -3.04
C LEU A 67 1.17 18.88 -2.28
N ALA A 68 -0.04 18.62 -2.78
CA ALA A 68 -1.27 19.03 -2.12
C ALA A 68 -1.41 18.38 -0.73
N ILE A 69 -1.20 17.06 -0.62
CA ILE A 69 -1.23 16.36 0.68
C ILE A 69 -0.18 16.95 1.63
N GLN A 70 1.05 17.15 1.15
CA GLN A 70 2.13 17.70 2.00
C GLN A 70 1.81 19.11 2.49
N ALA A 71 1.21 19.97 1.65
CA ALA A 71 0.82 21.31 2.04
C ALA A 71 -0.25 21.29 3.14
N GLN A 72 -1.26 20.43 3.02
CA GLN A 72 -2.33 20.29 4.03
C GLN A 72 -1.78 19.75 5.35
N LEU A 73 -0.98 18.68 5.31
CA LEU A 73 -0.34 18.13 6.51
C LEU A 73 0.64 19.12 7.16
N GLY A 74 1.27 19.98 6.36
CA GLY A 74 2.16 21.04 6.84
C GLY A 74 1.46 22.05 7.76
N GLN A 75 0.19 22.35 7.51
CA GLN A 75 -0.60 23.28 8.36
C GLN A 75 -0.83 22.76 9.77
N MET A 76 -0.71 21.44 9.96
CA MET A 76 -0.89 20.77 11.24
C MET A 76 0.42 20.66 12.03
N SER A 77 1.56 20.97 11.41
CA SER A 77 2.86 20.91 12.07
C SER A 77 2.91 21.84 13.29
N GLY A 78 3.55 21.37 14.36
CA GLY A 78 3.63 22.09 15.63
C GLY A 78 2.37 21.99 16.50
N ARG A 79 1.27 21.42 16.01
CA ARG A 79 0.01 21.28 16.77
C ARG A 79 -0.07 19.93 17.48
N SER A 80 -0.90 19.85 18.53
CA SER A 80 -1.26 18.61 19.24
C SER A 80 -2.73 18.71 19.63
N LEU A 81 -3.48 17.60 19.59
CA LEU A 81 -4.90 17.58 19.93
C LEU A 81 -5.17 17.45 21.44
N GLY A 82 -4.13 17.50 22.28
CA GLY A 82 -4.24 17.56 23.74
C GLY A 82 -4.54 16.24 24.44
N SER A 83 -4.95 15.20 23.71
CA SER A 83 -5.11 13.83 24.23
C SER A 83 -4.36 12.80 23.38
N ILE A 84 -3.91 11.72 24.03
CA ILE A 84 -3.21 10.63 23.35
C ILE A 84 -4.10 9.93 22.34
N ASP A 85 -5.38 9.75 22.66
CA ASP A 85 -6.32 9.05 21.79
C ASP A 85 -6.63 9.86 20.53
N ALA A 86 -6.88 11.17 20.66
CA ALA A 86 -7.09 12.04 19.51
C ALA A 86 -5.83 12.11 18.61
N ASN A 87 -4.64 12.20 19.22
CA ASN A 87 -3.39 12.20 18.46
C ASN A 87 -3.14 10.86 17.75
N ARG A 88 -3.51 9.73 18.36
CA ARG A 88 -3.41 8.39 17.74
C ARG A 88 -4.35 8.24 16.56
N GLU A 89 -5.62 8.62 16.74
CA GLU A 89 -6.62 8.61 15.67
C GLU A 89 -6.15 9.46 14.50
N LEU A 90 -5.69 10.69 14.77
CA LEU A 90 -5.12 11.57 13.76
C LEU A 90 -3.94 10.93 13.01
N ALA A 91 -2.97 10.38 13.74
CA ALA A 91 -1.82 9.73 13.13
C ALA A 91 -2.25 8.53 12.27
N GLN A 92 -3.23 7.75 12.73
CA GLN A 92 -3.77 6.62 11.98
C GLN A 92 -4.47 7.06 10.69
N SER A 93 -5.37 8.04 10.75
CA SER A 93 -6.04 8.57 9.55
C SER A 93 -5.06 9.13 8.52
N ILE A 94 -3.99 9.80 8.98
CA ILE A 94 -2.91 10.24 8.10
C ILE A 94 -2.24 9.03 7.43
N GLN A 95 -1.92 7.98 8.18
CA GLN A 95 -1.27 6.80 7.60
C GLN A 95 -2.16 6.06 6.60
N GLU A 96 -3.44 5.90 6.89
CA GLU A 96 -4.42 5.27 5.99
C GLU A 96 -4.52 6.04 4.66
N MET A 97 -4.63 7.37 4.73
CA MET A 97 -4.61 8.25 3.56
C MET A 97 -3.31 8.09 2.76
N LEU A 98 -2.15 8.13 3.41
CA LEU A 98 -0.86 7.99 2.74
C LEU A 98 -0.70 6.60 2.11
N ASP A 99 -1.17 5.54 2.76
CA ASP A 99 -1.15 4.18 2.24
C ASP A 99 -1.97 4.03 0.96
N ALA A 100 -3.14 4.67 0.89
CA ALA A 100 -4.00 4.69 -0.30
C ALA A 100 -3.32 5.36 -1.51
N HIS A 101 -2.44 6.33 -1.26
CA HIS A 101 -1.68 7.01 -2.32
C HIS A 101 -0.27 6.43 -2.56
N GLY A 102 0.07 5.30 -1.94
CA GLY A 102 1.40 4.70 -2.09
C GLY A 102 2.54 5.58 -1.55
N LEU A 103 2.26 6.33 -0.48
CA LEU A 103 3.20 7.26 0.16
C LEU A 103 3.58 6.79 1.57
N ARG A 104 4.70 7.33 2.06
CA ARG A 104 5.21 7.19 3.42
C ARG A 104 5.68 8.55 3.92
N VAL A 105 5.71 8.72 5.25
CA VAL A 105 6.38 9.89 5.82
C VAL A 105 7.90 9.68 5.79
N ARG A 106 8.66 10.71 5.46
CA ARG A 106 10.11 10.71 5.56
C ARG A 106 10.48 11.00 7.02
N CYS A 107 11.29 10.15 7.62
CA CYS A 107 11.81 10.44 8.96
C CYS A 107 12.74 11.66 8.93
N ASN A 108 12.52 12.61 9.83
CA ASN A 108 13.33 13.83 9.91
C ASN A 108 14.73 13.61 10.49
N GLN A 109 14.99 12.46 11.13
CA GLN A 109 16.30 12.13 11.69
C GLN A 109 17.20 11.37 10.71
N CYS A 110 16.73 10.28 10.11
CA CYS A 110 17.57 9.46 9.21
C CYS A 110 17.13 9.46 7.75
N GLY A 111 16.05 10.17 7.39
CA GLY A 111 15.57 10.29 6.00
C GLY A 111 14.86 9.05 5.44
N HIS A 112 14.77 7.95 6.18
CA HIS A 112 14.14 6.72 5.71
C HIS A 112 12.60 6.83 5.69
N PRO A 113 11.93 6.13 4.75
CA PRO A 113 10.47 5.99 4.75
C PRO A 113 9.99 5.36 6.06
N ALA A 114 9.01 6.00 6.69
CA ALA A 114 8.51 5.66 8.00
C ALA A 114 6.98 5.74 8.06
N ILE A 115 6.45 5.23 9.18
CA ILE A 115 5.06 5.32 9.58
C ILE A 115 5.01 6.29 10.78
N LEU A 116 4.16 7.31 10.71
CA LEU A 116 3.93 8.18 11.86
C LEU A 116 3.05 7.45 12.87
N ARG A 117 3.47 7.43 14.14
CA ARG A 117 2.70 6.87 15.25
C ARG A 117 2.72 7.79 16.44
N VAL A 118 1.83 7.52 17.40
CA VAL A 118 1.83 8.17 18.72
C VAL A 118 2.04 7.12 19.79
N SER A 119 3.10 7.32 20.57
CA SER A 119 3.48 6.43 21.68
C SER A 119 3.25 7.11 23.02
N PRO A 120 2.79 6.38 24.05
CA PRO A 120 2.70 6.91 25.40
C PRO A 120 4.11 7.14 25.95
N ARG A 121 4.29 8.21 26.73
CA ARG A 121 5.55 8.49 27.43
C ARG A 121 5.26 9.16 28.77
N ASN A 122 6.02 8.78 29.80
CA ASN A 122 5.90 9.39 31.12
C ASN A 122 6.11 10.92 31.01
N GLY A 123 5.19 11.70 31.57
CA GLY A 123 5.22 13.17 31.50
C GLY A 123 4.59 13.79 30.24
N ALA A 124 4.07 13.00 29.30
CA ALA A 124 3.37 13.49 28.11
C ALA A 124 1.94 12.92 28.05
N SER A 125 0.97 13.65 28.60
CA SER A 125 -0.45 13.23 28.62
C SER A 125 -1.04 13.03 27.22
N ALA A 126 -0.60 13.82 26.24
CA ALA A 126 -1.03 13.73 24.85
C ALA A 126 -0.22 12.70 24.03
N GLY A 127 0.71 11.97 24.65
CA GLY A 127 1.66 11.09 23.97
C GLY A 127 2.72 11.85 23.17
N VAL A 128 3.58 11.10 22.48
CA VAL A 128 4.62 11.66 21.61
C VAL A 128 4.55 11.07 20.21
N PHE A 129 4.72 11.93 19.20
CA PHE A 129 4.83 11.52 17.81
C PHE A 129 6.20 10.90 17.53
N VAL A 130 6.18 9.70 16.94
CA VAL A 130 7.37 8.92 16.57
C VAL A 130 7.27 8.45 15.13
N PHE A 131 8.42 8.40 14.47
CA PHE A 131 8.60 7.77 13.17
C PHE A 131 9.05 6.32 13.39
N ASP A 132 8.19 5.38 13.01
CA ASP A 132 8.45 3.94 13.04
C ASP A 132 8.90 3.47 11.65
N HIS A 133 10.13 2.97 11.56
CA HIS A 133 10.65 2.39 10.33
C HIS A 133 11.54 1.18 10.58
N THR A 134 11.79 0.43 9.52
CA THR A 134 12.71 -0.70 9.53
C THR A 134 13.94 -0.36 8.71
N VAL A 135 15.10 -0.30 9.36
CA VAL A 135 16.41 -0.09 8.72
C VAL A 135 17.21 -1.37 8.92
N ASP A 136 17.74 -1.94 7.84
CA ASP A 136 18.54 -3.18 7.86
C ASP A 136 17.89 -4.35 8.62
N GLY A 137 16.57 -4.50 8.49
CA GLY A 137 15.79 -5.56 9.14
C GLY A 137 15.47 -5.32 10.62
N ARG A 138 15.93 -4.20 11.19
CA ARG A 138 15.62 -3.81 12.57
C ARG A 138 14.62 -2.68 12.60
N ARG A 139 13.62 -2.81 13.46
CA ARG A 139 12.63 -1.75 13.70
C ARG A 139 13.24 -0.71 14.64
N THR A 140 13.23 0.55 14.23
CA THR A 140 13.76 1.68 14.99
C THR A 140 12.71 2.80 15.08
N PHE A 141 12.82 3.61 16.13
CA PHE A 141 11.89 4.69 16.41
C PHE A 141 12.66 6.00 16.56
N HIS A 142 12.26 7.01 15.79
CA HIS A 142 12.87 8.34 15.78
C HIS A 142 11.84 9.41 16.15
N GLY A 143 12.29 10.51 16.76
CA GLY A 143 11.42 11.61 17.21
C GLY A 143 11.10 11.57 18.70
N GLY A 144 9.82 11.67 19.07
CA GLY A 144 9.39 11.74 20.47
C GLY A 144 8.96 13.14 20.93
N ARG A 145 8.41 13.96 20.02
CA ARG A 145 7.86 15.30 20.35
C ARG A 145 6.35 15.21 20.62
N ILE A 146 5.84 16.04 21.52
CA ILE A 146 4.39 16.10 21.86
C ILE A 146 3.58 16.77 20.75
N SER A 147 4.22 17.68 20.00
CA SER A 147 3.66 18.34 18.83
C SER A 147 3.95 17.56 17.56
N MET A 148 3.01 17.62 16.60
CA MET A 148 3.13 17.00 15.29
C MET A 148 4.38 17.51 14.55
N PRO A 149 5.26 16.61 14.05
CA PRO A 149 6.48 17.03 13.36
C PRO A 149 6.15 17.61 11.97
N GLU A 150 7.13 18.27 11.36
CA GLU A 150 7.06 18.59 9.93
C GLU A 150 6.95 17.27 9.13
N ILE A 151 5.92 17.17 8.28
CA ILE A 151 5.66 15.98 7.47
C ILE A 151 6.23 16.20 6.07
N ARG A 152 7.19 15.36 5.69
CA ARG A 152 7.68 15.26 4.32
C ARG A 152 7.29 13.90 3.76
N LEU A 153 6.90 13.85 2.49
CA LEU A 153 6.40 12.62 1.87
C LEU A 153 7.42 11.99 0.93
N VAL A 154 7.51 10.67 0.97
CA VAL A 154 8.32 9.85 0.06
C VAL A 154 7.46 8.72 -0.51
N ALA A 155 7.86 8.17 -1.66
CA ALA A 155 7.19 7.00 -2.21
C ALA A 155 7.32 5.81 -1.26
N LYS A 156 6.27 5.01 -1.17
CA LYS A 156 6.28 3.75 -0.43
C LYS A 156 7.27 2.79 -1.08
N PRO A 157 8.25 2.25 -0.34
CA PRO A 157 9.18 1.27 -0.89
C PRO A 157 8.44 0.07 -1.47
N ALA A 158 8.93 -0.43 -2.61
CA ALA A 158 8.44 -1.69 -3.17
C ALA A 158 8.60 -2.81 -2.13
N ARG A 159 7.57 -3.65 -1.99
CA ARG A 159 7.68 -4.82 -1.13
C ARG A 159 8.73 -5.75 -1.71
N LYS A 160 9.71 -6.18 -0.90
CA LYS A 160 10.60 -7.27 -1.29
C LYS A 160 9.73 -8.52 -1.52
N PRO A 161 9.84 -9.19 -2.69
CA PRO A 161 9.14 -10.45 -2.91
C PRO A 161 9.62 -11.47 -1.87
N ARG A 162 8.68 -12.18 -1.23
CA ARG A 162 8.98 -13.32 -0.35
C ARG A 162 9.67 -14.38 -1.22
N GLY A 163 10.99 -14.51 -1.12
CA GLY A 163 11.75 -15.52 -1.88
C GLY A 163 13.23 -15.22 -2.08
N GLN A 164 13.66 -13.95 -2.02
CA GLN A 164 15.10 -13.63 -2.03
C GLN A 164 15.61 -13.48 -0.59
N GLN A 165 15.69 -14.60 0.14
CA GLN A 165 16.67 -14.72 1.21
C GLN A 165 18.03 -14.80 0.53
N LYS A 166 18.89 -13.80 0.76
CA LYS A 166 20.30 -13.89 0.36
C LYS A 166 20.90 -15.08 1.09
N ALA A 167 21.35 -16.09 0.34
CA ALA A 167 22.37 -17.00 0.82
C ALA A 167 23.63 -16.15 1.07
N GLY A 168 24.02 -16.06 2.33
CA GLY A 168 25.22 -15.36 2.79
C GLY A 168 25.64 -15.98 4.10
#